data_AF-A0A431VY56-F1
#
_entry.id   AF-A0A431VY56-F1
#
_cell.length_a   1.000
_cell.length_b   1.000
_cell.length_c   1.000
_cell.angle_alpha   90.00
_cell.angle_beta   90.00
_cell.angle_gamma   90.00
#
_symmetry.space_group_name_H-M   'P 1'
#
loop_
_entity.id
_entity.type
_entity.pdbx_description
1 polymer ?
#
loop_
_entity_poly.entity_id
_entity_poly.type
_entity_poly.pdbx_seq_one_letter_code
_entity_poly.pdbx_strand_id
1 'polypeptide(L)'
;MDITLHKKHNTIHFQPEVIQMFADIVEADESTRKILLFIGKMEKQRKTDNSSFKGITIKEIVENVEVERKTKIRKKQNSKYEVTKTNLHRKTAEHQIDKLSDMSLLFHESIKPYKLLFLTGRGWQVIEELVKRRQK
;
A
#
# COMPACT_ATOMS: atom_id res chain seq x y z
N MET A 1 5.49 12.14 -2.41
CA MET A 1 5.41 13.14 -1.33
C MET A 1 6.49 12.88 -0.27
N ASP A 2 7.41 13.81 -0.10
CA ASP A 2 8.40 13.76 0.97
C ASP A 2 7.81 14.25 2.31
N ILE A 3 8.59 14.06 3.38
CA ILE A 3 8.23 14.50 4.73
C ILE A 3 8.01 16.01 4.85
N THR A 4 8.73 16.83 4.06
CA THR A 4 8.64 18.29 4.10
C THR A 4 7.27 18.77 3.60
N LEU A 5 6.85 18.24 2.45
CA LEU A 5 5.55 18.55 1.85
C LEU A 5 4.41 17.96 2.69
N HIS A 6 4.62 16.78 3.29
CA HIS A 6 3.66 16.21 4.23
C HIS A 6 3.42 17.15 5.42
N LYS A 7 4.49 17.62 6.08
CA LYS A 7 4.40 18.52 7.23
C LYS A 7 3.64 19.81 6.90
N LYS A 8 3.82 20.36 5.69
CA LYS A 8 3.11 21.56 5.23
C LYS A 8 1.59 21.37 5.13
N HIS A 9 1.13 20.17 4.81
CA HIS A 9 -0.28 19.87 4.52
C HIS A 9 -0.87 18.79 5.46
N ASN A 10 -0.29 18.61 6.65
CA ASN A 10 -0.67 17.53 7.57
C ASN A 10 -2.07 17.68 8.16
N THR A 11 -2.61 18.90 8.21
CA THR A 11 -3.96 19.21 8.72
C THR A 11 -5.05 19.08 7.65
N ILE A 12 -4.69 18.90 6.39
CA ILE A 12 -5.65 18.80 5.28
C ILE A 12 -6.28 17.41 5.28
N HIS A 13 -7.60 17.38 5.22
CA HIS A 13 -8.42 16.19 5.10
C HIS A 13 -9.10 16.15 3.73
N PHE A 14 -9.30 14.95 3.19
CA PHE A 14 -10.09 14.79 1.98
C PHE A 14 -11.58 14.93 2.28
N GLN A 15 -12.29 15.55 1.33
CA GLN A 15 -13.75 15.56 1.30
C GLN A 15 -14.28 14.16 0.94
N PRO A 16 -15.51 13.79 1.36
CA PRO A 16 -16.06 12.45 1.17
C PRO A 16 -15.98 11.93 -0.27
N GLU A 17 -16.24 12.77 -1.26
CA GLU A 17 -16.23 12.43 -2.68
C GLU A 17 -14.82 12.04 -3.14
N VAL A 18 -13.81 12.77 -2.65
CA VAL A 18 -12.39 12.49 -2.95
C VAL A 18 -11.95 11.20 -2.28
N ILE A 19 -12.43 10.93 -1.05
CA ILE A 19 -12.17 9.65 -0.36
C ILE A 19 -12.74 8.49 -1.19
N GLN A 20 -13.99 8.61 -1.64
CA GLN A 20 -14.64 7.58 -2.46
C GLN A 20 -13.89 7.36 -3.77
N MET A 21 -13.55 8.43 -4.50
CA MET A 21 -12.81 8.35 -5.75
C MET A 21 -11.44 7.66 -5.57
N PHE A 22 -10.67 8.03 -4.54
CA PHE A 22 -9.38 7.36 -4.29
C PHE A 22 -9.55 5.93 -3.80
N ALA A 23 -10.60 5.63 -3.02
CA ALA A 23 -10.93 4.26 -2.64
C ALA A 23 -11.23 3.41 -3.88
N ASP A 24 -11.99 3.92 -4.85
CA ASP A 24 -12.27 3.22 -6.11
C ASP A 24 -11.00 2.95 -6.91
N ILE A 25 -10.13 3.96 -7.05
CA ILE A 25 -8.86 3.84 -7.77
C ILE A 25 -7.93 2.81 -7.11
N VAL A 26 -7.85 2.82 -5.77
CA VAL A 26 -7.05 1.88 -5.02
C VAL A 26 -7.64 0.47 -5.09
N GLU A 27 -8.96 0.35 -5.00
CA GLU A 27 -9.67 -0.94 -5.03
C GLU A 27 -9.55 -1.65 -6.38
N ALA A 28 -9.50 -0.89 -7.47
CA ALA A 28 -9.36 -1.42 -8.82
C ALA A 28 -8.01 -2.14 -9.08
N ASP A 29 -6.93 -1.78 -8.37
CA ASP A 29 -5.63 -2.46 -8.47
C ASP A 29 -5.32 -3.24 -7.20
N GLU A 30 -5.30 -4.58 -7.33
CA GLU A 30 -5.05 -5.48 -6.20
C GLU A 30 -3.71 -5.18 -5.51
N SER A 31 -2.68 -4.86 -6.28
CA SER A 31 -1.33 -4.57 -5.75
C SER A 31 -1.36 -3.31 -4.90
N THR A 32 -1.88 -2.21 -5.44
CA THR A 32 -2.04 -0.93 -4.73
C THR A 32 -2.83 -1.11 -3.44
N ARG A 33 -3.99 -1.78 -3.52
CA ARG A 33 -4.84 -2.06 -2.37
C ARG A 33 -4.11 -2.84 -1.28
N LYS A 34 -3.46 -3.94 -1.64
CA LYS A 34 -2.76 -4.80 -0.68
C LYS A 34 -1.59 -4.08 -0.04
N ILE A 35 -0.83 -3.28 -0.79
CA ILE A 35 0.26 -2.46 -0.25
C ILE A 35 -0.28 -1.43 0.76
N LEU A 36 -1.32 -0.67 0.39
CA LEU A 36 -1.90 0.36 1.26
C LEU A 36 -2.41 -0.24 2.58
N LEU A 37 -3.15 -1.35 2.51
CA LEU A 37 -3.67 -2.04 3.69
C LEU A 37 -2.55 -2.67 4.53
N PHE A 38 -1.50 -3.21 3.89
CA PHE A 38 -0.34 -3.75 4.61
C PHE A 38 0.38 -2.65 5.40
N ILE A 39 0.63 -1.50 4.79
CA ILE A 39 1.24 -0.34 5.46
C ILE A 39 0.40 0.08 6.66
N GLY A 40 -0.91 0.23 6.48
CA GLY A 40 -1.81 0.58 7.59
C GLY A 40 -1.84 -0.43 8.72
N LYS A 41 -1.89 -1.73 8.40
CA LYS A 41 -1.86 -2.79 9.41
C LYS A 41 -0.57 -2.74 10.23
N MET A 42 0.58 -2.64 9.57
CA MET A 42 1.89 -2.61 10.22
C MET A 42 2.10 -1.35 11.05
N GLU A 43 1.69 -0.19 10.54
CA GLU A 43 1.77 1.07 11.28
C GLU A 43 0.87 1.04 12.53
N LYS A 44 -0.36 0.53 12.42
CA LYS A 44 -1.27 0.36 13.57
C LYS A 44 -0.67 -0.57 14.62
N GLN A 45 -0.20 -1.75 14.21
CA GLN A 45 0.37 -2.76 15.10
C GLN A 45 1.58 -2.21 15.87
N ARG A 46 2.55 -1.60 15.15
CA ARG A 46 3.77 -1.09 15.76
C ARG A 46 3.54 0.12 16.69
N LYS A 47 2.52 0.94 16.42
CA LYS A 47 2.09 2.02 17.33
C LYS A 47 1.48 1.46 18.63
N THR A 48 0.75 0.36 18.56
CA THR A 48 0.18 -0.30 19.74
C THR A 48 1.25 -0.99 20.58
N ASP A 49 2.26 -1.59 19.94
CA ASP A 49 3.31 -2.36 20.63
C ASP A 49 4.38 -1.49 21.34
N ASN A 50 4.16 -0.18 21.50
CA ASN A 50 5.13 0.82 22.06
C ASN A 50 6.55 0.71 21.47
N SER A 51 6.67 0.10 20.30
CA SER A 51 7.93 -0.09 19.60
C SER A 51 8.31 1.23 18.96
N SER A 52 9.60 1.60 18.97
CA SER A 52 10.07 2.76 18.18
C SER A 52 9.75 2.51 16.70
N PHE A 53 8.62 3.04 16.23
CA PHE A 53 8.15 2.81 14.88
C PHE A 53 9.05 3.59 13.92
N LYS A 54 9.88 2.86 13.17
CA LYS A 54 10.81 3.43 12.20
C LYS A 54 10.21 3.54 10.79
N GLY A 55 8.90 3.44 10.61
CA GLY A 55 8.29 3.37 9.27
C GLY A 55 8.42 1.99 8.63
N ILE A 56 8.03 1.89 7.36
CA ILE A 56 7.99 0.63 6.60
C ILE A 56 8.89 0.74 5.36
N THR A 57 9.71 -0.28 5.12
CA THR A 57 10.57 -0.31 3.93
C THR A 57 9.91 -0.98 2.72
N ILE A 58 10.38 -0.65 1.51
CA ILE A 58 9.98 -1.35 0.27
C ILE A 58 10.31 -2.84 0.36
N LYS A 59 11.43 -3.20 1.02
CA LYS A 59 11.83 -4.59 1.23
C LYS A 59 10.77 -5.36 2.01
N GLU A 60 10.31 -4.81 3.13
CA GLU A 60 9.23 -5.43 3.92
C GLU A 60 7.96 -5.62 3.09
N ILE A 61 7.60 -4.66 2.24
CA ILE A 61 6.42 -4.78 1.37
C ILE A 61 6.59 -5.94 0.37
N VAL A 62 7.73 -6.02 -0.31
CA VAL A 62 8.04 -7.09 -1.27
C VAL A 62 8.03 -8.46 -0.62
N GLU A 63 8.48 -8.58 0.61
CA GLU A 63 8.57 -9.87 1.33
C GLU A 63 7.22 -10.34 1.88
N ASN A 64 6.29 -9.43 2.18
CA ASN A 64 5.06 -9.75 2.91
C ASN A 64 3.76 -9.54 2.11
N VAL A 65 3.82 -8.89 0.95
CA VAL A 65 2.64 -8.64 0.12
C VAL A 65 2.61 -9.61 -1.06
N GLU A 66 1.68 -10.56 -0.99
CA GLU A 66 1.38 -11.53 -2.04
C GLU A 66 0.25 -11.04 -2.95
N VAL A 67 0.37 -11.26 -4.25
CA VAL A 67 -0.68 -11.04 -5.25
C VAL A 67 -1.00 -12.33 -6.00
N GLU A 68 -2.24 -12.45 -6.45
CA GLU A 68 -2.66 -13.60 -7.25
C GLU A 68 -2.21 -13.43 -8.70
N ARG A 69 -1.50 -14.44 -9.23
CA ARG A 69 -1.08 -14.47 -10.63
C ARG A 69 -1.53 -15.75 -11.30
N LYS A 70 -2.05 -15.64 -12.52
CA LYS A 70 -2.34 -16.79 -13.38
C LYS A 70 -1.04 -17.29 -14.00
N THR A 71 -0.58 -18.45 -13.56
CA THR A 71 0.68 -19.03 -14.02
C THR A 71 0.38 -20.25 -14.88
N LYS A 72 1.02 -20.33 -16.05
CA LYS A 72 0.86 -21.45 -16.97
C LYS A 72 1.69 -22.63 -16.47
N ILE A 73 1.03 -23.65 -15.93
CA ILE A 73 1.71 -24.89 -15.54
C ILE A 73 1.77 -25.79 -16.78
N ARG A 74 2.98 -26.07 -17.25
CA ARG A 74 3.23 -27.06 -18.31
C ARG A 74 3.17 -28.45 -17.69
N LYS A 75 2.05 -29.17 -17.84
CA LYS A 75 2.02 -30.63 -17.66
C LYS A 75 2.30 -31.29 -19.02
N LYS A 76 2.99 -32.44 -19.01
CA LYS A 76 3.64 -33.14 -20.14
C LYS A 76 2.87 -33.18 -21.48
N GLN A 77 1.55 -33.02 -21.51
CA GLN A 77 0.73 -32.95 -22.74
C GLN A 77 -0.35 -31.86 -22.76
N ASN A 78 -0.57 -31.10 -21.67
CA ASN A 78 -1.61 -30.07 -21.60
C ASN A 78 -1.16 -28.91 -20.70
N SER A 79 -1.34 -27.68 -21.17
CA SER A 79 -1.11 -26.49 -20.35
C SER A 79 -2.40 -26.01 -19.69
N LYS A 80 -2.43 -25.94 -18.36
CA LYS A 80 -3.50 -25.30 -17.60
C LYS A 80 -2.96 -24.04 -16.91
N TYR A 81 -3.79 -23.02 -16.83
CA TYR A 81 -3.51 -21.82 -16.03
C TYR A 81 -4.03 -22.07 -14.62
N GLU A 82 -3.15 -22.01 -13.62
CA GLU A 82 -3.52 -22.07 -12.20
C GLU A 82 -3.25 -20.72 -11.55
N VAL A 83 -4.09 -20.33 -10.59
CA VAL A 83 -3.88 -19.11 -9.80
C VAL A 83 -2.88 -19.43 -8.70
N THR A 84 -1.71 -18.83 -8.76
CA THR A 84 -0.64 -18.95 -7.76
C THR A 84 -0.49 -17.65 -7.00
N LYS A 85 -0.29 -17.72 -5.69
CA LYS A 85 0.10 -16.56 -4.88
C LYS A 85 1.60 -16.35 -5.01
N THR A 86 1.99 -15.12 -5.35
CA THR A 86 3.40 -14.76 -5.48
C THR A 86 3.64 -13.39 -4.88
N ASN A 87 4.80 -13.19 -4.26
CA ASN A 87 5.22 -11.88 -3.76
C ASN A 87 5.30 -10.84 -4.89
N LEU A 88 5.09 -9.58 -4.53
CA LEU A 88 5.27 -8.45 -5.44
C LEU A 88 6.70 -8.35 -5.93
N HIS A 89 6.88 -8.00 -7.20
CA HIS A 89 8.21 -7.57 -7.67
C HIS A 89 8.53 -6.19 -7.11
N ARG A 90 9.81 -5.96 -6.81
CA ARG A 90 10.29 -4.68 -6.29
C ARG A 90 9.86 -3.48 -7.14
N LYS A 91 10.03 -3.57 -8.47
CA LYS A 91 9.64 -2.50 -9.40
C LYS A 91 8.14 -2.20 -9.38
N THR A 92 7.32 -3.24 -9.22
CA THR A 92 5.87 -3.09 -9.06
C THR A 92 5.54 -2.40 -7.74
N ALA A 93 6.17 -2.83 -6.63
CA ALA A 93 5.98 -2.20 -5.34
C ALA A 93 6.36 -0.72 -5.37
N GLU A 94 7.54 -0.38 -5.91
CA GLU A 94 8.01 1.00 -6.09
C GLU A 94 7.00 1.83 -6.90
N HIS A 95 6.55 1.32 -8.05
CA HIS A 95 5.57 2.02 -8.88
C HIS A 95 4.25 2.30 -8.15
N GLN A 96 3.71 1.32 -7.43
CA GLN A 96 2.47 1.53 -6.67
C GLN A 96 2.67 2.46 -5.47
N ILE A 97 3.84 2.44 -4.83
CA ILE A 97 4.18 3.37 -3.75
C ILE A 97 4.24 4.80 -4.28
N ASP A 98 4.88 5.02 -5.44
CA ASP A 98 4.92 6.33 -6.08
C ASP A 98 3.49 6.82 -6.39
N LYS A 99 2.66 5.96 -6.99
CA LYS A 99 1.24 6.26 -7.26
C LYS A 99 0.47 6.64 -5.98
N LEU A 100 0.61 5.86 -4.91
CA LEU A 100 0.00 6.16 -3.61
C LEU A 100 0.50 7.47 -3.02
N SER A 101 1.77 7.81 -3.26
CA SER A 101 2.36 9.05 -2.79
C SER A 101 1.93 10.28 -3.60
N ASP A 102 1.70 10.12 -4.91
CA ASP A 102 1.13 11.16 -5.77
C ASP A 102 -0.32 11.47 -5.41
N MET A 103 -1.09 10.45 -5.01
CA MET A 103 -2.42 10.62 -4.40
C MET A 103 -2.37 11.19 -2.97
N SER A 104 -1.17 11.54 -2.47
CA SER A 104 -0.96 12.07 -1.12
C SER A 104 -1.43 11.15 0.01
N LEU A 105 -1.54 9.84 -0.23
CA LEU A 105 -1.93 8.85 0.78
C LEU A 105 -0.74 8.43 1.63
N LEU A 106 0.45 8.37 1.01
CA LEU A 106 1.71 8.05 1.67
C LEU A 106 2.68 9.23 1.61
N PHE A 107 3.51 9.34 2.64
CA PHE A 107 4.72 10.14 2.59
C PHE A 107 5.94 9.28 2.91
N HIS A 108 7.11 9.77 2.49
CA HIS A 108 8.37 9.09 2.78
C HIS A 108 9.37 9.98 3.51
N GLU A 109 10.16 9.36 4.36
CA GLU A 109 11.39 9.93 4.90
C GLU A 109 12.60 9.22 4.28
N SER A 110 13.52 9.99 3.72
CA SER A 110 14.70 9.45 3.05
C SER A 110 15.83 9.27 4.06
N ILE A 111 16.04 8.03 4.51
CA ILE A 111 17.18 7.66 5.36
C ILE A 111 18.11 6.79 4.53
N LYS A 112 19.13 7.42 3.92
CA LYS A 112 20.06 6.73 3.00
C LYS A 112 20.58 5.42 3.63
N PRO A 113 20.52 4.28 2.90
CA PRO A 113 20.15 4.11 1.50
C PRO A 113 18.65 3.84 1.23
N TYR A 114 17.79 3.94 2.24
CA TYR A 114 16.39 3.52 2.20
C TYR A 114 15.39 4.70 2.19
N LYS A 115 14.16 4.40 1.80
CA LYS A 115 12.99 5.25 2.03
C LYS A 115 12.11 4.56 3.06
N LEU A 116 11.74 5.28 4.11
CA LEU A 116 10.81 4.83 5.13
C LEU A 116 9.44 5.42 4.81
N LEU A 117 8.44 4.55 4.72
CA LEU A 117 7.10 4.88 4.27
C LEU A 117 6.16 4.97 5.46
N PHE A 118 5.27 5.95 5.39
CA PHE A 118 4.30 6.29 6.43
C PHE A 118 2.96 6.67 5.81
N LEU A 119 1.88 6.36 6.51
CA LEU A 119 0.56 6.87 6.14
C LEU A 119 0.38 8.32 6.53
N THR A 120 -0.27 9.07 5.66
CA THR A 120 -0.83 10.37 6.00
C THR A 120 -2.21 10.21 6.64
N GLY A 121 -2.75 11.26 7.27
CA GLY A 121 -4.15 11.26 7.72
C GLY A 121 -5.14 10.95 6.58
N ARG A 122 -4.87 11.46 5.38
CA ARG A 122 -5.64 11.17 4.15
C ARG A 122 -5.55 9.70 3.73
N GLY A 123 -4.38 9.09 3.89
CA GLY A 123 -4.18 7.66 3.69
C GLY A 123 -5.06 6.83 4.63
N TRP A 124 -5.17 7.24 5.90
CA TRP A 124 -6.08 6.61 6.85
C TRP A 124 -7.56 6.76 6.45
N GLN A 125 -7.99 7.94 6.01
CA GLN A 125 -9.36 8.15 5.53
C GLN A 125 -9.75 7.18 4.39
N VAL A 126 -8.83 6.94 3.44
CA VAL A 126 -9.07 5.98 2.34
C VAL A 126 -9.08 4.54 2.84
N ILE A 127 -8.19 4.18 3.78
CA ILE A 127 -8.19 2.84 4.39
C ILE A 127 -9.50 2.57 5.13
N GLU A 128 -10.01 3.54 5.90
CA GLU A 128 -11.27 3.41 6.62
C GLU A 128 -12.44 3.15 5.67
N GLU A 129 -12.52 3.87 4.56
CA GLU A 129 -13.54 3.64 3.53
C GLU A 129 -13.40 2.25 2.88
N LEU A 130 -12.18 1.81 2.55
CA LEU A 130 -11.94 0.47 2.01
C LEU A 130 -12.34 -0.65 2.99
N VAL A 131 -12.07 -0.47 4.29
CA VAL A 131 -12.47 -1.43 5.32
C VAL A 131 -13.98 -1.46 5.50
N LYS A 132 -14.63 -0.28 5.50
CA LYS A 132 -16.09 -0.14 5.60
C LYS A 132 -16.82 -0.86 4.45
N ARG A 133 -16.31 -0.76 3.22
CA ARG A 133 -16.87 -1.46 2.05
C ARG A 133 -16.84 -2.97 2.15
N ARG A 134 -15.84 -3.54 2.83
CA ARG A 134 -15.69 -5.00 3.02
C ARG A 134 -16.57 -5.58 4.13
N GLN A 135 -17.14 -4.73 4.99
CA GLN A 135 -18.07 -5.14 6.05
C GLN A 135 -19.53 -5.11 5.61
N LYS A 136 -19.81 -4.57 4.42
CA LYS A 136 -21.11 -4.67 3.74
C LYS A 136 -21.15 -5.92 2.88
#